data_AF-A0A428MWV7-F1
#
_entry.id   AF-A0A428MWV7-F1
#
_cell.length_a   1.000
_cell.length_b   1.000
_cell.length_c   1.000
_cell.angle_alpha   90.00
_cell.angle_beta   90.00
_cell.angle_gamma   90.00
#
_symmetry.space_group_name_H-M   'P 1'
#
loop_
_entity.id
_entity.type
_entity.pdbx_description
1 polymer ?
#
loop_
_entity_poly.entity_id
_entity_poly.type
_entity_poly.pdbx_seq_one_letter_code
_entity_poly.pdbx_strand_id
1 'polypeptide(L)' 'MAFIMVDDMQIPAGKYDKEEEAKKAAAKEELVVKDNEGSFWVIDEENYSKIEALGYTIVAKEK' A
#
# COMPACT_ATOMS: atom_id res chain seq x y z
N MET A 1 13.12 1.51 2.65
CA MET A 1 11.95 0.74 3.11
C MET A 1 11.09 1.70 3.90
N ALA A 2 9.84 1.87 3.48
CA ALA A 2 8.86 2.66 4.21
C ALA A 2 8.00 1.73 5.07
N PHE A 3 7.27 2.29 6.02
CA PHE A 3 6.38 1.53 6.87
C PHE A 3 5.11 2.35 7.09
N ILE A 4 3.96 1.70 7.03
CA ILE A 4 2.70 2.30 7.48
C ILE A 4 2.57 1.96 8.96
N MET A 5 2.49 2.98 9.81
CA MET A 5 2.17 2.78 11.22
C MET A 5 0.66 2.67 11.38
N VAL A 6 0.21 1.58 11.97
CA VAL A 6 -1.20 1.31 12.27
C VAL A 6 -1.30 1.03 13.77
N ASP A 7 -1.78 2.01 14.53
CA ASP A 7 -1.83 1.99 16.00
C ASP A 7 -0.46 1.72 16.66
N ASP A 8 -0.12 0.44 16.87
CA ASP A 8 1.15 -0.04 17.46
C ASP A 8 1.90 -1.00 16.50
N MET A 9 1.34 -1.28 15.33
CA MET A 9 1.89 -2.19 14.32
C MET A 9 2.64 -1.43 13.22
N GLN A 10 3.82 -1.93 12.85
CA GLN A 10 4.55 -1.48 11.67
C GLN A 10 4.27 -2.43 10.51
N ILE A 11 3.56 -1.94 9.51
CA ILE A 11 3.33 -2.67 8.27
C ILE A 11 4.42 -2.31 7.27
N PRO A 12 5.22 -3.28 6.79
CA PRO A 12 6.19 -3.02 5.74
C PRO A 12 5.46 -2.58 4.47
N ALA A 13 5.89 -1.44 3.92
CA ALA A 13 5.25 -0.83 2.76
C ALA A 13 6.27 -0.13 1.87
N GLY A 14 6.03 -0.09 0.56
CA GLY A 14 6.76 0.79 -0.35
C GLY A 14 5.97 2.07 -0.58
N LYS A 15 6.48 3.23 -0.16
CA LYS A 15 5.89 4.54 -0.54
C LYS A 15 6.43 4.96 -1.90
N TYR A 16 5.54 5.38 -2.79
CA TYR A 16 5.85 5.86 -4.13
C TYR A 16 5.07 7.13 -4.45
N ASP A 17 5.71 8.04 -5.19
CA ASP A 17 5.08 9.25 -5.70
C ASP A 17 4.23 8.99 -6.96
N LYS A 18 4.52 7.90 -7.67
CA LYS A 18 3.87 7.56 -8.94
C LYS A 18 3.21 6.20 -8.90
N GLU A 19 1.98 6.14 -9.41
CA GLU A 19 1.23 4.90 -9.55
C GLU A 19 1.97 3.85 -10.39
N GLU A 20 2.61 4.26 -11.49
CA GLU A 20 3.37 3.33 -12.35
C GLU A 20 4.55 2.69 -11.63
N GLU A 21 5.25 3.43 -10.77
CA GLU A 21 6.37 2.87 -10.00
C GLU A 21 5.88 1.93 -8.92
N ALA A 22 4.79 2.30 -8.24
CA ALA A 22 4.12 1.43 -7.28
C ALA A 22 3.66 0.12 -7.94
N LYS A 23 3.03 0.19 -9.11
CA LYS A 23 2.60 -0.99 -9.87
C LYS A 23 3.75 -1.87 -10.32
N LYS A 24 4.86 -1.29 -10.76
CA LYS A 24 6.06 -2.05 -11.18
C LYS A 24 6.78 -2.69 -9.99
N ALA A 25 6.68 -2.08 -8.81
CA ALA A 25 7.30 -2.59 -7.60
C ALA A 25 6.41 -3.61 -6.87
N ALA A 26 5.10 -3.54 -7.03
CA ALA A 26 4.16 -4.49 -6.46
C ALA A 26 4.40 -5.89 -7.03
N ALA A 27 4.71 -6.84 -6.15
CA ALA A 27 4.72 -8.25 -6.46
C ALA A 27 3.29 -8.81 -6.57
N LYS A 28 3.20 -10.09 -6.97
CA LYS A 28 1.93 -10.79 -7.20
C LYS A 28 1.01 -10.86 -5.98
N GLU A 29 1.56 -10.79 -4.77
CA GLU A 29 0.85 -10.83 -3.49
C GLU A 29 0.70 -9.44 -2.86
N GLU A 30 1.19 -8.40 -3.53
CA GLU A 30 1.11 -7.01 -3.06
C GLU A 30 0.02 -6.23 -3.79
N LEU A 31 -0.59 -5.30 -3.07
CA LEU A 31 -1.60 -4.37 -3.54
C LEU A 31 -1.03 -2.96 -3.58
N VAL A 32 -1.36 -2.25 -4.65
CA VAL A 32 -1.14 -0.82 -4.72
C VAL A 32 -2.36 -0.13 -4.15
N VAL A 33 -2.15 0.62 -3.08
CA VAL A 33 -3.15 1.44 -2.42
C VAL A 33 -2.79 2.91 -2.51
N LYS A 34 -3.79 3.76 -2.36
CA LYS A 34 -3.66 5.20 -2.28
C LYS A 34 -4.13 5.67 -0.92
N ASP A 35 -3.34 6.51 -0.29
CA ASP A 35 -3.71 7.13 0.99
C ASP A 35 -4.52 8.43 0.78
N ASN A 36 -5.06 8.99 1.86
CA ASN A 36 -5.89 10.21 1.80
C ASN A 36 -5.12 11.46 1.34
N GLU A 37 -3.81 11.52 1.56
CA GLU A 37 -2.91 12.57 1.06
C GLU A 37 -2.58 12.38 -0.43
N GLY A 38 -2.96 11.24 -1.01
CA GLY A 38 -2.81 10.94 -2.41
C GLY A 38 -1.48 10.32 -2.81
N SER A 39 -0.68 9.85 -1.86
CA SER A 39 0.51 9.05 -2.15
C SER A 39 0.12 7.61 -2.47
N PHE A 40 0.99 6.93 -3.23
CA PHE A 40 0.82 5.52 -3.55
C PHE A 40 1.65 4.67 -2.61
N TRP A 41 1.07 3.57 -2.14
CA TRP A 41 1.73 2.63 -1.26
C TRP A 41 1.56 1.23 -1.81
N VAL A 42 2.63 0.46 -1.77
CA VAL A 42 2.64 -0.97 -2.07
C VAL A 42 2.69 -1.68 -0.74
N ILE A 43 1.72 -2.54 -0.50
CA ILE A 43 1.63 -3.34 0.72
C ILE A 43 1.14 -4.74 0.39
N ASP A 44 1.52 -5.71 1.20
CA ASP A 44 1.03 -7.07 1.06
C ASP A 44 -0.50 -7.13 1.21
N GLU A 45 -1.18 -7.95 0.39
CA GLU A 45 -2.64 -8.11 0.45
C GLU A 45 -3.12 -8.50 1.86
N GLU A 46 -2.35 -9.34 2.56
CA GLU A 46 -2.67 -9.76 3.93
C GLU A 46 -2.65 -8.60 4.93
N ASN A 47 -1.90 -7.54 4.63
CA ASN A 47 -1.83 -6.34 5.46
C ASN A 47 -2.83 -5.27 5.05
N TYR A 48 -3.43 -5.37 3.87
CA TYR A 48 -4.42 -4.40 3.40
C TYR A 48 -5.61 -4.29 4.34
N SER A 49 -6.14 -5.40 4.84
CA SER A 49 -7.26 -5.38 5.80
C SER A 49 -6.97 -4.59 7.08
N LYS A 50 -5.69 -4.37 7.43
CA LYS A 50 -5.28 -3.57 8.59
C LYS A 50 -5.27 -2.07 8.29
N ILE A 51 -4.86 -1.69 7.09
CA ILE A 51 -4.78 -0.28 6.67
C ILE A 51 -6.07 0.22 5.99
N GLU A 52 -6.94 -0.67 5.54
CA GLU A 52 -8.26 -0.33 4.98
C GLU A 52 -9.07 0.50 5.99
N ALA A 53 -8.97 0.16 7.28
CA ALA A 53 -9.59 0.91 8.37
C ALA A 53 -9.08 2.35 8.51
N LEU A 54 -7.88 2.66 8.00
CA LEU A 54 -7.30 4.00 7.99
C LEU A 54 -7.73 4.83 6.77
N GLY A 55 -8.55 4.27 5.87
CA GLY A 55 -9.07 4.96 4.69
C GLY A 55 -8.17 4.85 3.46
N TYR A 56 -7.24 3.88 3.43
CA TYR A 56 -6.50 3.56 2.21
C TYR A 56 -7.41 2.87 1.21
N THR A 57 -7.24 3.20 -0.08
CA THR A 57 -8.07 2.66 -1.17
C THR A 57 -7.22 1.92 -2.17
N ILE A 58 -7.66 0.73 -2.61
CA ILE A 58 -6.96 -0.03 -3.66
C ILE A 58 -7.06 0.72 -4.99
N VAL A 59 -5.91 0.98 -5.61
CA VAL A 59 -5.82 1.61 -6.94
C VAL A 59 -5.46 0.57 -8.01
N ALA A 60 -4.73 -0.48 -7.65
CA ALA A 60 -4.42 -1.57 -8.55
C ALA A 60 -4.15 -2.90 -7.83
N LYS A 61 -4.65 -3.97 -8.44
CA LYS A 61 -4.32 -5.36 -8.13
C LYS A 61 -3.87 -5.99 -9.45
N GLU A 62 -2.62 -6.42 -9.57
CA GLU A 62 -2.26 -7.28 -10.70
C GLU A 62 -3.09 -8.56 -10.61
N LYS A 63 -3.69 -8.95 -11.73
CA LYS A 63 -4.71 -10.00 -11.81
C LYS A 63 -4.13 -11.26 -12.44
#